data_AF-A0A519MW35-F1
#
_entry.id   AF-A0A519MW35-F1
#
_cell.length_a   1.000
_cell.length_b   1.000
_cell.length_c   1.000
_cell.angle_alpha   90.00
_cell.angle_beta   90.00
_cell.angle_gamma   90.00
#
_symmetry.space_group_name_H-M   'P 1'
#
loop_
_entity.id
_entity.type
_entity.pdbx_description
1 polymer ?
#
loop_
_entity_poly.entity_id
_entity_poly.type
_entity_poly.pdbx_seq_one_letter_code
_entity_poly.pdbx_strand_id
1 'polypeptide(L)'
;MKTNLSVIPRLIALGVGIFFIIVCLNWALGSPMTFGLSSMFALLFTLLYTLCLYFANAAVFKYLDKRFADNRFSAKRIVLGFIGSFTASLLVIFLLRIFEDVVIERQSFANYIANEKPGNYIFAIVITFFITLVGYAVGFYKAYKENQVKQQKIIAGTASAQFESLKNQIDPHFLFNSLNVLSSLIEENPESAQKFTTSLSKVYRYVLEQKDKELVSVEEELSFAKTYMNLLKMRFENSLFYELPPTLPDGDLKVVPLSLQLLLENTVKHNVVSEKRPLHIRIYVEDDYLCIQNDLQKKDVLQDRKGVGLQNIVSRYAIMTRRHVLVEENEKTFTVKIPILTKQITIMETQVNEEQTMYYKAQKRVEEIKGFYGNLASYIIFMGGLMALNLITSPEYFWFLWPAIGWGLGVAFHGMKVFNYMPFLGNDWEEKKIREIMDKEKNNKWE
;
A
#
# COMPACT_ATOMS: atom_id res chain seq x y z
N MET A 1 -12.67 -22.49 6.61
CA MET A 1 -13.82 -22.89 5.76
C MET A 1 -14.68 -23.89 6.52
N LYS A 2 -15.99 -23.65 6.69
CA LYS A 2 -16.94 -24.70 7.08
C LYS A 2 -16.90 -25.79 5.99
N THR A 3 -16.91 -27.07 6.36
CA THR A 3 -17.09 -28.21 5.45
C THR A 3 -18.51 -28.14 4.90
N ASN A 4 -18.70 -27.28 3.91
CA ASN A 4 -19.97 -27.02 3.29
C ASN A 4 -20.24 -28.14 2.27
N LEU A 5 -21.34 -28.89 2.46
CA LEU A 5 -21.85 -29.83 1.45
C LEU A 5 -22.07 -29.15 0.08
N SER A 6 -22.12 -27.80 0.02
CA SER A 6 -22.21 -27.03 -1.22
C SER A 6 -21.01 -27.16 -2.17
N VAL A 7 -19.91 -27.80 -1.75
CA VAL A 7 -18.76 -28.07 -2.62
C VAL A 7 -18.94 -29.36 -3.45
N ILE A 8 -19.78 -30.29 -3.00
CA ILE A 8 -19.99 -31.61 -3.63
C ILE A 8 -20.37 -31.50 -5.13
N PRO A 9 -21.32 -30.63 -5.55
CA PRO A 9 -21.66 -30.50 -6.97
C PRO A 9 -20.48 -30.08 -7.85
N ARG A 10 -19.58 -29.23 -7.33
CA ARG A 10 -18.38 -28.79 -8.05
C ARG A 10 -17.34 -29.90 -8.15
N LEU A 11 -17.23 -30.75 -7.13
CA LEU A 11 -16.33 -31.91 -7.14
C LEU A 11 -16.83 -32.99 -8.10
N ILE A 12 -18.15 -33.19 -8.20
CA ILE A 12 -18.74 -34.08 -9.21
C ILE A 12 -18.44 -33.53 -10.60
N ALA A 13 -18.67 -32.23 -10.85
CA ALA A 13 -18.33 -31.61 -12.12
C ALA A 13 -16.83 -31.74 -12.47
N LEU A 14 -15.95 -31.55 -11.48
CA LEU A 14 -14.51 -31.74 -11.65
C LEU A 14 -14.16 -33.19 -12.00
N GLY A 15 -14.71 -34.17 -11.27
CA GLY A 15 -14.46 -35.58 -11.53
C GLY A 15 -15.00 -36.05 -12.89
N VAL A 16 -16.18 -35.55 -13.30
CA VAL A 16 -16.70 -35.76 -14.66
C VAL A 16 -15.77 -35.15 -15.70
N GLY A 17 -15.27 -33.93 -15.46
CA GLY A 17 -14.29 -33.28 -16.35
C GLY A 17 -13.00 -34.10 -16.48
N ILE A 18 -12.45 -34.59 -15.37
CA ILE A 18 -11.26 -35.46 -15.36
C ILE A 18 -11.54 -36.75 -16.13
N PHE A 19 -12.70 -37.36 -15.97
CA PHE A 19 -13.10 -38.55 -16.72
C PHE A 19 -13.09 -38.30 -18.23
N PHE A 20 -13.68 -37.20 -18.70
CA PHE A 20 -13.64 -36.85 -20.12
C PHE A 20 -12.22 -36.59 -20.63
N ILE A 21 -11.36 -35.97 -19.83
CA ILE A 21 -9.94 -35.80 -20.17
C ILE A 21 -9.26 -37.17 -20.35
N ILE A 22 -9.51 -38.12 -19.44
CA ILE A 22 -8.97 -39.49 -19.55
C ILE A 22 -9.48 -40.18 -20.81
N VAL A 23 -10.77 -40.07 -21.13
CA VAL A 23 -11.35 -40.64 -22.36
C VAL A 23 -10.72 -40.04 -23.61
N CYS A 24 -10.58 -38.71 -23.68
CA CYS A 24 -9.92 -38.03 -24.80
C CYS A 24 -8.45 -38.43 -24.94
N LEU A 25 -7.74 -38.60 -23.82
CA LEU A 25 -6.34 -39.00 -23.81
C LEU A 25 -6.17 -40.45 -24.30
N ASN A 26 -7.02 -41.37 -23.83
CA ASN A 26 -7.05 -42.75 -24.31
C ASN A 26 -7.37 -42.82 -25.81
N TRP A 27 -8.28 -41.97 -26.31
CA TRP A 27 -8.56 -41.87 -27.74
C TRP A 27 -7.34 -41.37 -28.53
N ALA A 28 -6.65 -40.34 -28.03
CA ALA A 28 -5.44 -39.79 -28.65
C ALA A 28 -4.25 -40.78 -28.66
N LEU A 29 -4.17 -41.65 -27.65
CA LEU A 29 -3.16 -42.72 -27.56
C LEU A 29 -3.51 -43.98 -28.38
N GLY A 30 -4.61 -43.95 -29.14
CA GLY A 30 -5.01 -45.05 -30.02
C GLY A 30 -5.74 -46.20 -29.31
N SER A 31 -6.16 -46.01 -28.06
CA SER A 31 -6.95 -46.97 -27.28
C SER A 31 -8.34 -46.41 -26.98
N PRO A 32 -9.25 -46.31 -27.99
CA PRO A 32 -10.57 -45.74 -27.80
C PRO A 32 -11.39 -46.55 -26.79
N MET A 33 -11.94 -45.87 -25.78
CA MET A 33 -12.82 -46.50 -24.80
C MET A 33 -14.21 -46.70 -25.40
N THR A 34 -14.75 -47.92 -25.34
CA THR A 34 -16.14 -48.17 -25.72
C THR A 34 -17.08 -47.76 -24.58
N PHE A 35 -18.14 -47.03 -24.92
CA PHE A 35 -19.14 -46.64 -23.95
C PHE A 35 -20.02 -47.86 -23.60
N GLY A 36 -19.98 -48.25 -22.34
CA GLY A 36 -20.65 -49.43 -21.78
C GLY A 36 -20.46 -49.52 -20.27
N LEU A 37 -20.74 -50.69 -19.69
CA LEU A 37 -20.71 -50.89 -18.23
C LEU A 37 -19.33 -50.59 -17.63
N SER A 38 -18.24 -50.94 -18.32
CA SER A 38 -16.85 -50.64 -17.92
C SER A 38 -16.58 -49.14 -17.83
N SER A 39 -17.06 -48.35 -18.78
CA SER A 39 -16.92 -46.89 -18.77
C SER A 39 -17.71 -46.22 -17.63
N MET A 40 -18.85 -46.80 -17.23
CA MET A 40 -19.62 -46.33 -16.06
C MET A 40 -18.86 -46.58 -14.76
N PHE A 41 -18.24 -47.75 -14.60
CA PHE A 41 -17.38 -48.04 -13.45
C PHE A 41 -16.16 -47.11 -13.41
N ALA A 42 -15.51 -46.87 -14.54
CA ALA A 42 -14.39 -45.92 -14.63
C ALA A 42 -14.78 -44.49 -14.22
N LEU A 43 -15.99 -44.03 -14.59
CA LEU A 43 -16.52 -42.75 -14.13
C LEU A 43 -16.75 -42.73 -12.61
N LEU A 44 -17.35 -43.79 -12.06
CA LEU A 44 -17.58 -43.92 -10.60
C LEU A 44 -16.26 -43.91 -9.82
N PHE A 45 -15.25 -44.63 -10.30
CA PHE A 45 -13.91 -44.59 -9.70
C PHE A 45 -13.28 -43.21 -9.80
N THR A 46 -13.36 -42.55 -10.96
CA THR A 46 -12.84 -41.19 -11.13
C THR A 46 -13.48 -40.22 -10.12
N LEU A 47 -14.78 -40.34 -9.88
CA LEU A 47 -15.50 -39.56 -8.87
C LEU A 47 -15.06 -39.91 -7.45
N LEU A 48 -14.89 -41.19 -7.13
CA LEU A 48 -14.40 -41.66 -5.83
C LEU A 48 -13.01 -41.08 -5.52
N TYR A 49 -12.07 -41.21 -6.46
CA TYR A 49 -10.71 -40.66 -6.34
C TYR A 49 -10.76 -39.14 -6.15
N THR A 50 -11.57 -38.43 -6.93
CA THR A 50 -11.71 -36.97 -6.83
C THR A 50 -12.20 -36.55 -5.44
N LEU A 51 -13.22 -37.23 -4.90
CA LEU A 51 -13.76 -36.94 -3.57
C LEU A 51 -12.76 -37.24 -2.46
N CYS A 52 -12.16 -38.43 -2.46
CA CYS A 52 -11.20 -38.86 -1.44
C CYS A 52 -9.97 -37.94 -1.41
N LEU A 53 -9.40 -37.62 -2.58
CA LEU A 53 -8.27 -36.72 -2.70
C LEU A 53 -8.61 -35.30 -2.23
N TYR A 54 -9.79 -34.79 -2.57
CA TYR A 54 -10.23 -33.48 -2.11
C TYR A 54 -10.31 -33.43 -0.59
N PHE A 55 -10.98 -34.39 0.05
CA PHE A 55 -11.15 -34.39 1.51
C PHE A 55 -9.83 -34.58 2.26
N ALA A 56 -8.94 -35.44 1.76
CA ALA A 56 -7.62 -35.62 2.35
C ALA A 56 -6.79 -34.33 2.29
N ASN A 57 -6.75 -33.68 1.14
CA ASN A 57 -6.06 -32.40 0.99
C ASN A 57 -6.71 -31.30 1.83
N ALA A 58 -8.05 -31.23 1.86
CA ALA A 58 -8.77 -30.26 2.68
C ALA A 58 -8.47 -30.43 4.18
N ALA A 59 -8.29 -31.67 4.66
CA ALA A 59 -7.88 -31.94 6.03
C ALA A 59 -6.47 -31.40 6.33
N VAL A 60 -5.50 -31.63 5.43
CA VAL A 60 -4.14 -31.07 5.52
C VAL A 60 -4.19 -29.53 5.56
N PHE A 61 -4.93 -28.91 4.63
CA PHE A 61 -5.09 -27.46 4.58
C PHE A 61 -5.70 -26.91 5.87
N LYS A 62 -6.74 -27.55 6.41
CA LYS A 62 -7.41 -27.12 7.65
C LYS A 62 -6.48 -27.23 8.87
N TYR A 63 -5.68 -28.29 8.94
CA TYR A 63 -4.69 -28.46 10.00
C TYR A 63 -3.63 -27.36 9.95
N LEU A 64 -3.09 -27.08 8.76
CA LEU A 64 -2.06 -26.06 8.57
C LEU A 64 -2.58 -24.64 8.79
N ASP A 65 -3.81 -24.34 8.36
CA ASP A 65 -4.44 -23.04 8.63
C ASP A 65 -4.62 -22.78 10.13
N LYS A 66 -4.92 -23.82 10.91
CA LYS A 66 -5.00 -23.71 12.37
C LYS A 66 -3.62 -23.53 13.00
N ARG A 67 -2.59 -24.25 12.50
CA ARG A 67 -1.23 -24.21 13.05
C ARG A 67 -0.49 -22.91 12.72
N PHE A 68 -0.75 -22.34 11.55
CA PHE A 68 -0.12 -21.11 11.04
C PHE A 68 -1.10 -19.93 11.04
N ALA A 69 -2.00 -19.84 12.02
CA ALA A 69 -3.08 -18.84 12.03
C ALA A 69 -2.59 -17.38 11.90
N ASP A 70 -1.44 -17.06 12.48
CA ASP A 70 -0.81 -15.73 12.44
C ASP A 70 0.11 -15.53 11.22
N ASN A 71 0.55 -16.63 10.60
CA ASN A 71 1.52 -16.65 9.50
C ASN A 71 1.05 -17.56 8.34
N ARG A 72 -0.23 -17.41 7.97
CA ARG A 72 -0.93 -18.29 7.01
C ARG A 72 -0.26 -18.34 5.64
N PHE A 73 0.53 -17.33 5.31
CA PHE A 73 1.19 -17.16 4.02
C PHE A 73 2.71 -17.22 4.10
N SER A 74 3.26 -17.71 5.21
CA SER A 74 4.71 -17.94 5.32
C SER A 74 5.19 -19.01 4.33
N ALA A 75 6.39 -18.82 3.77
CA ALA A 75 7.02 -19.81 2.89
C ALA A 75 7.09 -21.20 3.55
N LYS A 76 7.36 -21.23 4.87
CA LYS A 76 7.36 -22.46 5.67
C LYS A 76 6.02 -23.20 5.63
N ARG A 77 4.89 -22.49 5.78
CA ARG A 77 3.54 -23.09 5.69
C ARG A 77 3.29 -23.67 4.30
N ILE A 78 3.70 -22.96 3.25
CA ILE A 78 3.48 -23.38 1.86
C ILE A 78 4.26 -24.65 1.53
N VAL A 79 5.54 -24.70 1.89
CA VAL A 79 6.39 -25.88 1.66
C VAL A 79 5.85 -27.09 2.42
N LEU A 80 5.55 -26.93 3.72
CA LEU A 80 4.96 -28.00 4.52
C LEU A 80 3.59 -28.43 4.00
N GLY A 81 2.80 -27.48 3.49
CA GLY A 81 1.52 -27.74 2.86
C GLY A 81 1.64 -28.56 1.59
N PHE A 82 2.53 -28.17 0.69
CA PHE A 82 2.77 -28.89 -0.55
C PHE A 82 3.22 -30.34 -0.27
N ILE A 83 4.23 -30.51 0.59
CA ILE A 83 4.75 -31.82 0.97
C ILE A 83 3.67 -32.67 1.66
N GLY A 84 2.94 -32.07 2.61
CA GLY A 84 1.87 -32.76 3.34
C GLY A 84 0.72 -33.19 2.43
N SER A 85 0.25 -32.30 1.56
CA SER A 85 -0.80 -32.56 0.58
C SER A 85 -0.39 -33.64 -0.42
N PHE A 86 0.84 -33.57 -0.93
CA PHE A 86 1.38 -34.56 -1.87
C PHE A 86 1.50 -35.94 -1.21
N THR A 87 2.05 -36.02 0.00
CA THR A 87 2.20 -37.27 0.75
C THR A 87 0.85 -37.88 1.12
N ALA A 88 -0.11 -37.06 1.59
CA ALA A 88 -1.45 -37.52 1.90
C ALA A 88 -2.18 -38.05 0.66
N SER A 89 -2.00 -37.39 -0.48
CA SER A 89 -2.59 -37.81 -1.75
C SER A 89 -2.02 -39.15 -2.23
N LEU A 90 -0.70 -39.34 -2.13
CA LEU A 90 -0.05 -40.62 -2.44
C LEU A 90 -0.61 -41.77 -1.60
N LEU A 91 -0.75 -41.54 -0.28
CA LEU A 91 -1.31 -42.53 0.63
C LEU A 91 -2.76 -42.88 0.27
N VAL A 92 -3.58 -41.87 -0.07
CA VAL A 92 -4.97 -42.09 -0.50
C VAL A 92 -5.04 -42.88 -1.80
N ILE A 93 -4.20 -42.56 -2.79
CA ILE A 93 -4.15 -43.30 -4.06
C ILE A 93 -3.77 -44.76 -3.81
N PHE A 94 -2.76 -45.02 -2.97
CA PHE A 94 -2.36 -46.37 -2.57
C PHE A 94 -3.53 -47.15 -1.95
N LEU A 95 -4.26 -46.55 -1.00
CA LEU A 95 -5.41 -47.18 -0.36
C LEU A 95 -6.58 -47.41 -1.32
N LEU A 96 -6.83 -46.48 -2.23
CA LEU A 96 -7.88 -46.63 -3.25
C LEU A 96 -7.57 -47.74 -4.24
N ARG A 97 -6.31 -47.94 -4.61
CA ARG A 97 -5.90 -49.06 -5.47
C ARG A 97 -6.02 -50.41 -4.76
N ILE A 98 -5.67 -50.50 -3.48
CA ILE A 98 -5.97 -51.70 -2.68
C ILE A 98 -7.47 -51.98 -2.70
N PHE A 99 -8.30 -50.95 -2.50
CA PHE A 99 -9.75 -51.12 -2.51
C PHE A 99 -10.27 -51.60 -3.87
N GLU A 100 -9.79 -51.03 -4.96
CA GLU A 100 -10.15 -51.42 -6.32
C GLU A 100 -9.75 -52.87 -6.63
N ASP A 101 -8.47 -53.21 -6.49
CA ASP A 101 -7.94 -54.52 -6.92
C ASP A 101 -8.35 -55.66 -5.97
N VAL A 102 -8.36 -55.42 -4.65
CA VAL A 102 -8.61 -56.47 -3.65
C VAL A 102 -10.11 -56.62 -3.35
N VAL A 103 -10.85 -55.51 -3.23
CA VAL A 103 -12.26 -55.55 -2.82
C VAL A 103 -13.19 -55.65 -4.03
N ILE A 104 -12.96 -54.84 -5.07
CA ILE A 104 -13.86 -54.80 -6.23
C ILE A 104 -13.52 -55.90 -7.23
N GLU A 105 -12.25 -56.03 -7.64
CA GLU A 105 -11.81 -57.08 -8.56
C GLU A 105 -11.63 -58.45 -7.89
N ARG A 106 -11.73 -58.51 -6.55
CA ARG A 106 -11.60 -59.73 -5.74
C ARG A 106 -10.27 -60.45 -5.89
N GLN A 107 -9.19 -59.72 -6.20
CA GLN A 107 -7.85 -60.29 -6.20
C GLN A 107 -7.37 -60.55 -4.77
N SER A 108 -6.49 -61.54 -4.57
CA SER A 108 -5.89 -61.74 -3.25
C SER A 108 -4.91 -60.60 -2.93
N PHE A 109 -4.80 -60.22 -1.66
CA PHE A 109 -3.84 -59.20 -1.23
C PHE A 109 -2.40 -59.56 -1.59
N ALA A 110 -2.05 -60.84 -1.52
CA ALA A 110 -0.74 -61.33 -1.96
C ALA A 110 -0.48 -61.10 -3.45
N ASN A 111 -1.51 -61.31 -4.30
CA ASN A 111 -1.41 -61.05 -5.73
C ASN A 111 -1.31 -59.56 -6.06
N TYR A 112 -2.04 -58.71 -5.33
CA TYR A 112 -1.92 -57.25 -5.46
C TYR A 112 -0.48 -56.80 -5.19
N ILE A 113 0.07 -57.15 -4.02
CA ILE A 113 1.43 -56.76 -3.65
C ILE A 113 2.48 -57.28 -4.64
N ALA A 114 2.31 -58.51 -5.15
CA ALA A 114 3.24 -59.10 -6.11
C ALA A 114 3.26 -58.38 -7.47
N ASN A 115 2.13 -57.80 -7.90
CA ASN A 115 2.02 -57.07 -9.17
C ASN A 115 2.21 -55.55 -9.02
N GLU A 116 2.51 -55.10 -7.81
CA GLU A 116 2.54 -53.69 -7.50
C GLU A 116 3.83 -53.02 -7.98
N LYS A 117 3.69 -52.03 -8.86
CA LYS A 117 4.83 -51.35 -9.51
C LYS A 117 4.71 -49.84 -9.41
N PRO A 118 5.84 -49.11 -9.32
CA PRO A 118 5.85 -47.64 -9.36
C PRO A 118 5.13 -47.07 -10.60
N GLY A 119 5.18 -47.78 -11.73
CA GLY A 119 4.49 -47.41 -12.97
C GLY A 119 2.99 -47.18 -12.80
N ASN A 120 2.35 -47.93 -11.91
CA ASN A 120 0.92 -47.87 -11.65
C ASN A 120 0.51 -46.54 -10.96
N TYR A 121 1.47 -45.79 -10.41
CA TYR A 121 1.23 -44.51 -9.75
C TYR A 121 1.58 -43.29 -10.59
N ILE A 122 2.35 -43.45 -11.68
CA ILE A 122 2.94 -42.32 -12.41
C ILE A 122 1.87 -41.32 -12.84
N PHE A 123 0.79 -41.80 -13.44
CA PHE A 123 -0.30 -40.95 -13.92
C PHE A 123 -0.97 -40.16 -12.76
N ALA A 124 -1.29 -40.85 -11.67
CA ALA A 124 -1.93 -40.26 -10.50
C ALA A 124 -0.99 -39.28 -9.77
N ILE A 125 0.31 -39.58 -9.72
CA ILE A 125 1.36 -38.70 -9.17
C ILE A 125 1.46 -37.41 -9.97
N VAL A 126 1.54 -37.51 -11.30
CA VAL A 126 1.67 -36.34 -12.18
C VAL A 126 0.45 -35.43 -12.02
N ILE A 127 -0.77 -35.97 -12.10
CA ILE A 127 -2.00 -35.20 -11.92
C ILE A 127 -2.06 -34.55 -10.52
N THR A 128 -1.78 -35.33 -9.48
CA THR A 128 -1.81 -34.83 -8.09
C THR A 128 -0.78 -33.73 -7.86
N PHE A 129 0.43 -33.88 -8.40
CA PHE A 129 1.49 -32.87 -8.33
C PHE A 129 1.00 -31.55 -8.93
N PHE A 130 0.45 -31.59 -10.16
CA PHE A 130 -0.05 -30.40 -10.84
C PHE A 130 -1.23 -29.74 -10.12
N ILE A 131 -2.22 -30.53 -9.70
CA ILE A 131 -3.39 -30.00 -8.99
C ILE A 131 -2.94 -29.32 -7.69
N THR A 132 -2.05 -29.96 -6.94
CA THR A 132 -1.51 -29.41 -5.69
C THR A 132 -0.71 -28.14 -5.97
N LEU A 133 0.17 -28.16 -6.97
CA LEU A 133 0.98 -27.00 -7.37
C LEU A 133 0.11 -25.79 -7.74
N VAL A 134 -0.88 -25.98 -8.61
CA VAL A 134 -1.80 -24.92 -9.04
C VAL A 134 -2.62 -24.41 -7.85
N GLY A 135 -3.14 -25.30 -7.01
CA GLY A 135 -3.90 -24.91 -5.82
C GLY A 135 -3.11 -24.03 -4.86
N TYR A 136 -1.85 -24.39 -4.57
CA TYR A 136 -0.97 -23.57 -3.74
C TYR A 136 -0.53 -22.27 -4.43
N ALA A 137 -0.28 -22.27 -5.74
CA ALA A 137 0.08 -21.08 -6.50
C ALA A 137 -1.05 -20.03 -6.50
N VAL A 138 -2.29 -20.45 -6.73
CA VAL A 138 -3.48 -19.57 -6.67
C VAL A 138 -3.67 -19.02 -5.26
N GLY A 139 -3.52 -19.87 -4.23
CA GLY A 139 -3.60 -19.45 -2.83
C GLY A 139 -2.54 -18.40 -2.47
N PHE A 140 -1.31 -18.57 -2.94
CA PHE A 140 -0.21 -17.61 -2.75
C PHE A 140 -0.47 -16.29 -3.47
N TYR A 141 -0.89 -16.33 -4.74
CA TYR A 141 -1.18 -15.11 -5.50
C TYR A 141 -2.27 -14.26 -4.84
N LYS A 142 -3.33 -14.90 -4.35
CA LYS A 142 -4.40 -14.22 -3.61
C LYS A 142 -3.87 -13.54 -2.34
N ALA A 143 -3.05 -14.25 -1.57
CA ALA A 143 -2.45 -13.72 -0.35
C ALA A 143 -1.54 -12.51 -0.61
N TYR A 144 -0.73 -12.59 -1.66
CA TYR A 144 0.16 -11.52 -2.08
C TYR A 144 -0.62 -10.25 -2.42
N LYS A 145 -1.72 -10.39 -3.18
CA LYS A 145 -2.60 -9.26 -3.53
C LYS A 145 -3.29 -8.65 -2.31
N GLU A 146 -3.80 -9.47 -1.38
CA GLU A 146 -4.41 -8.97 -0.14
C GLU A 146 -3.41 -8.16 0.70
N ASN A 147 -2.16 -8.62 0.80
CA ASN A 147 -1.10 -7.91 1.52
C ASN A 147 -0.72 -6.58 0.86
N GLN A 148 -0.62 -6.52 -0.48
CA GLN A 148 -0.37 -5.27 -1.20
C GLN A 148 -1.47 -4.23 -0.92
N VAL A 149 -2.74 -4.63 -1.02
CA VAL A 149 -3.89 -3.73 -0.75
C VAL A 149 -3.88 -3.25 0.70
N LYS A 150 -3.55 -4.14 1.65
CA LYS A 150 -3.45 -3.78 3.06
C LYS A 150 -2.35 -2.73 3.30
N GLN A 151 -1.18 -2.89 2.68
CA GLN A 151 -0.09 -1.91 2.77
C GLN A 151 -0.49 -0.56 2.19
N GLN A 152 -1.12 -0.54 1.00
CA GLN A 152 -1.60 0.70 0.38
C GLN A 152 -2.61 1.44 1.28
N LYS A 153 -3.56 0.71 1.89
CA LYS A 153 -4.53 1.29 2.84
C LYS A 153 -3.87 1.89 4.08
N ILE A 154 -2.83 1.24 4.62
CA ILE A 154 -2.09 1.76 5.78
C ILE A 154 -1.39 3.07 5.41
N ILE A 155 -0.66 3.10 4.30
CA ILE A 155 0.06 4.29 3.83
C ILE A 155 -0.92 5.45 3.58
N ALA A 156 -2.01 5.20 2.87
CA ALA A 156 -3.04 6.21 2.58
C ALA A 156 -3.69 6.73 3.88
N GLY A 157 -3.99 5.84 4.83
CA GLY A 157 -4.56 6.21 6.13
C GLY A 157 -3.60 7.05 6.97
N THR A 158 -2.31 6.73 6.99
CA THR A 158 -1.30 7.51 7.72
C THR A 158 -1.10 8.91 7.11
N ALA A 159 -1.00 9.00 5.78
CA ALA A 159 -0.86 10.28 5.09
C ALA A 159 -2.11 11.17 5.30
N SER A 160 -3.31 10.59 5.18
CA SER A 160 -4.57 11.30 5.41
C SER A 160 -4.74 11.72 6.88
N ALA A 161 -4.35 10.88 7.84
CA ALA A 161 -4.41 11.22 9.27
C ALA A 161 -3.42 12.34 9.65
N GLN A 162 -2.21 12.34 9.07
CA GLN A 162 -1.26 13.44 9.24
C GLN A 162 -1.79 14.73 8.62
N PHE A 163 -2.39 14.65 7.44
CA PHE A 163 -3.01 15.79 6.77
C PHE A 163 -4.20 16.35 7.54
N GLU A 164 -5.11 15.51 8.03
CA GLU A 164 -6.28 15.90 8.83
C GLU A 164 -5.88 16.45 10.22
N SER A 165 -4.85 15.88 10.85
CA SER A 165 -4.28 16.42 12.09
C SER A 165 -3.64 17.79 11.87
N LEU A 166 -3.10 18.06 10.68
CA LEU A 166 -2.63 19.39 10.30
C LEU A 166 -3.81 20.31 9.95
N LYS A 167 -4.92 19.79 9.45
CA LYS A 167 -6.09 20.59 9.04
C LYS A 167 -6.92 21.10 10.22
N ASN A 168 -7.01 20.35 11.32
CA ASN A 168 -7.78 20.71 12.51
C ASN A 168 -7.03 21.73 13.41
N GLN A 169 -6.99 22.99 12.98
CA GLN A 169 -6.23 24.09 13.59
C GLN A 169 -6.99 24.94 14.62
N ILE A 170 -8.19 24.57 15.04
CA ILE A 170 -8.89 25.33 16.07
C ILE A 170 -8.39 24.84 17.44
N ASP A 171 -7.48 25.60 18.05
CA ASP A 171 -7.09 25.38 19.44
C ASP A 171 -8.30 25.69 20.36
N PRO A 172 -8.92 24.68 21.01
CA PRO A 172 -10.08 24.91 21.86
C PRO A 172 -9.74 25.80 23.06
N HIS A 173 -8.50 25.76 23.53
CA HIS A 173 -8.01 26.53 24.64
C HIS A 173 -7.82 28.02 24.29
N PHE A 174 -7.49 28.38 23.05
CA PHE A 174 -7.57 29.77 22.58
C PHE A 174 -9.01 30.28 22.67
N LEU A 175 -9.99 29.51 22.19
CA LEU A 175 -11.41 29.89 22.25
C LEU A 175 -11.86 30.16 23.69
N PHE A 176 -11.63 29.20 24.60
CA PHE A 176 -12.04 29.35 25.99
C PHE A 176 -11.38 30.54 26.68
N ASN A 177 -10.08 30.78 26.43
CA ASN A 177 -9.39 31.95 26.98
C ASN A 177 -9.93 33.26 26.41
N SER A 178 -10.25 33.32 25.12
CA SER A 178 -10.85 34.51 24.51
C SER A 178 -12.24 34.81 25.09
N LEU A 179 -13.03 33.78 25.40
CA LEU A 179 -14.33 33.97 26.06
C LEU A 179 -14.19 34.52 27.48
N ASN A 180 -13.18 34.08 28.24
CA ASN A 180 -12.92 34.61 29.58
C ASN A 180 -12.55 36.10 29.56
N VAL A 181 -11.66 36.50 28.63
CA VAL A 181 -11.30 37.92 28.43
C VAL A 181 -12.51 38.74 27.98
N LEU A 182 -13.34 38.17 27.10
CA LEU A 182 -14.58 38.84 26.69
C LEU A 182 -15.51 39.07 27.89
N SER A 183 -15.66 38.07 28.77
CA SER A 183 -16.50 38.18 29.97
C SER A 183 -16.03 39.31 30.90
N SER A 184 -14.72 39.47 31.10
CA SER A 184 -14.20 40.57 31.93
C SER A 184 -14.38 41.93 31.25
N LEU A 185 -14.17 42.01 29.93
CA LEU A 185 -14.35 43.24 29.17
C LEU A 185 -15.81 43.72 29.14
N ILE A 186 -16.80 42.81 29.17
CA ILE A 186 -18.23 43.18 29.19
C ILE A 186 -18.55 44.02 30.43
N GLU A 187 -17.96 43.68 31.58
CA GLU A 187 -18.17 44.40 32.84
C GLU A 187 -17.34 45.68 32.93
N GLU A 188 -16.09 45.65 32.47
CA GLU A 188 -15.15 46.77 32.63
C GLU A 188 -15.28 47.84 31.54
N ASN A 189 -15.39 47.43 30.27
CA ASN A 189 -15.46 48.32 29.12
C ASN A 189 -16.25 47.70 27.95
N PRO A 190 -17.58 47.93 27.90
CA PRO A 190 -18.45 47.35 26.88
C PRO A 190 -18.04 47.67 25.42
N GLU A 191 -17.45 48.84 25.18
CA GLU A 191 -16.99 49.22 23.84
C GLU A 191 -15.78 48.35 23.42
N SER A 192 -14.85 48.11 24.34
CA SER A 192 -13.72 47.20 24.13
C SER A 192 -14.19 45.75 23.96
N ALA A 193 -15.22 45.31 24.69
CA ALA A 193 -15.84 44.00 24.50
C ALA A 193 -16.44 43.82 23.10
N GLN A 194 -17.07 44.86 22.55
CA GLN A 194 -17.60 44.84 21.18
C GLN A 194 -16.48 44.78 20.12
N LYS A 195 -15.40 45.55 20.32
CA LYS A 195 -14.20 45.50 19.47
C LYS A 195 -13.52 44.13 19.55
N PHE A 196 -13.45 43.54 20.74
CA PHE A 196 -12.91 42.20 20.97
C PHE A 196 -13.73 41.14 20.23
N THR A 197 -15.05 41.15 20.38
CA THR A 197 -15.95 40.21 19.71
C THR A 197 -15.84 40.29 18.19
N THR A 198 -15.82 41.50 17.64
CA THR A 198 -15.62 41.73 16.19
C THR A 198 -14.28 41.17 15.72
N SER A 199 -13.21 41.43 16.47
CA SER A 199 -11.86 40.95 16.12
C SER A 199 -11.76 39.43 16.21
N LEU A 200 -12.40 38.82 17.22
CA LEU A 200 -12.48 37.37 17.39
C LEU A 200 -13.23 36.73 16.20
N SER A 201 -14.37 37.30 15.80
CA SER A 201 -15.13 36.83 14.63
C SER A 201 -14.30 36.90 13.34
N LYS A 202 -13.54 37.98 13.12
CA LYS A 202 -12.63 38.12 11.97
C LYS A 202 -11.53 37.06 11.96
N VAL A 203 -10.95 36.77 13.14
CA VAL A 203 -9.95 35.71 13.26
C VAL A 203 -10.53 34.35 12.89
N TYR A 204 -11.68 33.98 13.47
CA TYR A 204 -12.33 32.71 13.15
C TYR A 204 -12.73 32.58 11.69
N ARG A 205 -13.27 33.66 11.11
CA ARG A 205 -13.64 33.70 9.69
C ARG A 205 -12.42 33.42 8.81
N TYR A 206 -11.30 34.08 9.07
CA TYR A 206 -10.07 33.87 8.31
C TYR A 206 -9.57 32.41 8.43
N VAL A 207 -9.52 31.86 9.64
CA VAL A 207 -9.11 30.46 9.87
C VAL A 207 -9.98 29.49 9.07
N LEU A 208 -11.29 29.74 9.00
CA LEU A 208 -12.23 28.90 8.25
C LEU A 208 -12.10 29.09 6.72
N GLU A 209 -11.94 30.33 6.25
CA GLU A 209 -11.82 30.66 4.82
C GLU A 209 -10.50 30.18 4.21
N GLN A 210 -9.40 30.22 4.97
CA GLN A 210 -8.09 29.82 4.47
C GLN A 210 -7.79 28.33 4.69
N LYS A 211 -8.69 27.55 5.32
CA LYS A 211 -8.43 26.15 5.68
C LYS A 211 -8.13 25.25 4.46
N ASP A 212 -8.68 25.59 3.31
CA ASP A 212 -8.59 24.80 2.07
C ASP A 212 -7.61 25.43 1.05
N LYS A 213 -6.93 26.54 1.41
CA LYS A 213 -5.91 27.14 0.54
C LYS A 213 -4.53 26.57 0.88
N GLU A 214 -3.72 26.32 -0.14
CA GLU A 214 -2.33 25.88 0.03
C GLU A 214 -1.39 27.05 0.35
N LEU A 215 -1.64 28.21 -0.27
CA LEU A 215 -0.87 29.44 -0.13
C LEU A 215 -1.78 30.66 -0.08
N VAL A 216 -1.42 31.65 0.73
CA VAL A 216 -2.05 32.98 0.84
C VAL A 216 -1.03 34.07 0.61
N SER A 217 -1.45 35.28 0.24
CA SER A 217 -0.49 36.37 0.11
C SER A 217 0.10 36.75 1.47
N VAL A 218 1.35 37.22 1.47
CA VAL A 218 1.99 37.78 2.67
C VAL A 218 1.17 38.95 3.21
N GLU A 219 0.55 39.75 2.33
CA GLU A 219 -0.34 40.84 2.72
C GLU A 219 -1.59 40.35 3.48
N GLU A 220 -2.26 39.30 2.97
CA GLU A 220 -3.40 38.67 3.64
C GLU A 220 -3.00 38.15 5.03
N GLU A 221 -1.87 37.46 5.11
CA GLU A 221 -1.36 36.89 6.36
C GLU A 221 -0.94 37.98 7.37
N LEU A 222 -0.34 39.10 6.92
CA LEU A 222 0.00 40.25 7.77
C LEU A 222 -1.23 41.02 8.25
N SER A 223 -2.24 41.18 7.40
CA SER A 223 -3.52 41.79 7.78
C SER A 223 -4.23 40.96 8.85
N PHE A 224 -4.20 39.63 8.70
CA PHE A 224 -4.65 38.71 9.71
C PHE A 224 -3.82 38.80 10.99
N ALA A 225 -2.49 38.80 10.89
CA ALA A 225 -1.58 38.94 12.03
C ALA A 225 -1.83 40.23 12.82
N LYS A 226 -2.10 41.36 12.15
CA LYS A 226 -2.50 42.62 12.80
C LYS A 226 -3.77 42.44 13.64
N THR A 227 -4.79 41.80 13.07
CA THR A 227 -6.06 41.55 13.77
C THR A 227 -5.84 40.64 14.98
N TYR A 228 -5.05 39.58 14.81
CA TYR A 228 -4.69 38.64 15.87
C TYR A 228 -3.87 39.30 16.99
N MET A 229 -2.87 40.11 16.65
CA MET A 229 -2.05 40.85 17.62
C MET A 229 -2.85 41.89 18.39
N ASN A 230 -3.85 42.52 17.77
CA ASN A 230 -4.76 43.43 18.49
C ASN A 230 -5.60 42.69 19.53
N LEU A 231 -6.05 41.45 19.25
CA LEU A 231 -6.71 40.61 20.26
C LEU A 231 -5.77 40.29 21.43
N LEU A 232 -4.51 39.92 21.13
CA LEU A 232 -3.52 39.65 22.17
C LEU A 232 -3.18 40.91 22.98
N LYS A 233 -3.11 42.08 22.34
CA LYS A 233 -2.88 43.36 23.03
C LYS A 233 -4.02 43.74 23.96
N MET A 234 -5.27 43.43 23.61
CA MET A 234 -6.40 43.60 24.55
C MET A 234 -6.30 42.67 25.77
N ARG A 235 -5.64 41.51 25.64
CA ARG A 235 -5.43 40.56 26.74
C ARG A 235 -4.24 40.90 27.63
N PHE A 236 -3.15 41.41 27.05
CA PHE A 236 -1.88 41.69 27.74
C PHE A 236 -1.62 43.18 27.95
N GLU A 237 -2.56 44.03 27.53
CA GLU A 237 -2.57 45.49 27.71
C GLU A 237 -1.23 46.13 27.32
N ASN A 238 -0.59 46.83 28.25
CA ASN A 238 0.67 47.55 28.04
C ASN A 238 1.92 46.64 28.09
N SER A 239 1.74 45.32 28.16
CA SER A 239 2.84 44.35 28.27
C SER A 239 3.27 43.75 26.92
N LEU A 240 2.57 44.07 25.82
CA LEU A 240 2.82 43.49 24.50
C LEU A 240 2.90 44.58 23.43
N PHE A 241 4.04 44.64 22.75
CA PHE A 241 4.31 45.56 21.66
C PHE A 241 4.64 44.78 20.39
N TYR A 242 4.17 45.29 19.25
CA TYR A 242 4.47 44.67 17.97
C TYR A 242 4.68 45.70 16.86
N GLU A 243 5.57 45.37 15.93
CA GLU A 243 5.87 46.16 14.75
C GLU A 243 5.69 45.28 13.50
N LEU A 244 4.96 45.82 12.52
CA LEU A 244 4.77 45.21 11.19
C LEU A 244 5.67 45.93 10.17
N PRO A 245 6.05 45.27 9.07
CA PRO A 245 6.85 45.91 8.04
C PRO A 245 6.07 47.10 7.43
N PRO A 246 6.70 48.28 7.26
CA PRO A 246 6.03 49.47 6.75
C PRO A 246 5.68 49.36 5.25
N THR A 247 6.50 48.63 4.50
CA THR A 247 6.32 48.33 3.09
C THR A 247 6.70 46.89 2.82
N LEU A 248 5.98 46.25 1.90
CA LEU A 248 6.35 44.94 1.37
C LEU A 248 7.13 45.13 0.07
N PRO A 249 8.08 44.24 -0.25
CA PRO A 249 8.68 44.19 -1.58
C PRO A 249 7.63 43.98 -2.67
N ASP A 250 7.85 44.56 -3.85
CA ASP A 250 6.98 44.37 -5.01
C ASP A 250 7.02 42.90 -5.49
N GLY A 251 5.85 42.28 -5.65
CA GLY A 251 5.72 40.90 -6.16
C GLY A 251 4.54 40.13 -5.58
N ASP A 252 4.18 38.99 -6.19
CA ASP A 252 3.16 38.08 -5.63
C ASP A 252 3.77 37.18 -4.54
N LEU A 253 4.04 37.79 -3.39
CA LEU A 253 4.62 37.14 -2.22
C LEU A 253 3.57 36.24 -1.54
N LYS A 254 3.87 34.96 -1.39
CA LYS A 254 3.02 33.94 -0.79
C LYS A 254 3.67 33.30 0.43
N VAL A 255 2.84 32.86 1.36
CA VAL A 255 3.23 32.05 2.52
C VAL A 255 2.20 30.96 2.78
N VAL A 256 2.59 29.94 3.55
CA VAL A 256 1.65 28.91 4.01
C VAL A 256 0.64 29.57 4.97
N PRO A 257 -0.67 29.36 4.80
CA PRO A 257 -1.67 30.01 5.64
C PRO A 257 -1.50 29.69 7.12
N LEU A 258 -1.83 30.65 7.98
CA LEU A 258 -1.81 30.54 9.45
C LEU A 258 -0.40 30.32 10.04
N SER A 259 0.65 30.52 9.25
CA SER A 259 2.05 30.43 9.71
C SER A 259 2.37 31.55 10.71
N LEU A 260 1.95 32.78 10.43
CA LEU A 260 2.21 33.90 11.35
C LEU A 260 1.45 33.71 12.64
N GLN A 261 0.22 33.19 12.60
CA GLN A 261 -0.55 32.89 13.80
C GLN A 261 0.23 32.00 14.76
N LEU A 262 0.72 30.86 14.25
CA LEU A 262 1.41 29.86 15.05
C LEU A 262 2.71 30.40 15.62
N LEU A 263 3.44 31.23 14.86
CA LEU A 263 4.67 31.88 15.35
C LEU A 263 4.37 32.91 16.42
N LEU A 264 3.38 33.79 16.20
CA LEU A 264 2.98 34.81 17.17
C LEU A 264 2.44 34.18 18.45
N GLU A 265 1.64 33.13 18.36
CA GLU A 265 1.18 32.36 19.52
C GLU A 265 2.37 31.77 20.29
N ASN A 266 3.35 31.18 19.58
CA ASN A 266 4.56 30.66 20.22
C ASN A 266 5.35 31.77 20.95
N THR A 267 5.46 32.98 20.36
CA THR A 267 6.16 34.09 21.03
C THR A 267 5.54 34.42 22.38
N VAL A 268 4.21 34.55 22.47
CA VAL A 268 3.52 34.90 23.72
C VAL A 268 3.46 33.73 24.70
N LYS A 269 3.33 32.50 24.20
CA LYS A 269 3.23 31.29 25.02
C LYS A 269 4.52 31.00 25.78
N HIS A 270 5.66 31.09 25.10
CA HIS A 270 6.97 30.70 25.64
C HIS A 270 7.72 31.80 26.37
N ASN A 271 7.29 33.07 26.21
CA ASN A 271 7.92 34.21 26.87
C ASN A 271 7.07 34.74 28.03
N VAL A 272 7.73 35.30 29.04
CA VAL A 272 7.09 36.14 30.07
C VAL A 272 6.44 37.32 29.35
N VAL A 273 5.26 37.76 29.77
CA VAL A 273 4.60 38.96 29.23
C VAL A 273 4.01 39.68 30.43
N SER A 274 4.64 40.79 30.84
CA SER A 274 4.25 41.56 32.03
C SER A 274 4.70 43.01 31.91
N GLU A 275 4.11 43.93 32.67
CA GLU A 275 4.49 45.34 32.64
C GLU A 275 5.97 45.58 33.02
N LYS A 276 6.51 44.75 33.91
CA LYS A 276 7.93 44.82 34.31
C LYS A 276 8.88 44.32 33.23
N ARG A 277 8.39 43.49 32.31
CA ARG A 277 9.14 42.85 31.22
C ARG A 277 8.25 42.77 29.98
N PRO A 278 7.98 43.90 29.31
CA PRO A 278 7.13 43.92 28.14
C PRO A 278 7.77 43.11 27.01
N LEU A 279 6.97 42.39 26.23
CA LEU A 279 7.43 41.60 25.09
C LEU A 279 7.32 42.45 23.83
N HIS A 280 8.44 42.67 23.14
CA HIS A 280 8.46 43.29 21.82
C HIS A 280 8.57 42.22 20.74
N ILE A 281 7.72 42.33 19.73
CA ILE A 281 7.70 41.45 18.56
C ILE A 281 7.91 42.29 17.31
N ARG A 282 8.90 41.94 16.49
CA ARG A 282 9.19 42.62 15.23
C ARG A 282 9.01 41.66 14.08
N ILE A 283 8.15 42.03 13.14
CA ILE A 283 7.97 41.30 11.87
C ILE A 283 8.61 42.14 10.77
N TYR A 284 9.49 41.52 9.99
CA TYR A 284 10.17 42.18 8.86
C TYR A 284 10.49 41.16 7.77
N VAL A 285 10.75 41.67 6.58
CA VAL A 285 11.25 40.87 5.46
C VAL A 285 12.76 41.08 5.37
N GLU A 286 13.50 39.99 5.32
CA GLU A 286 14.95 39.96 5.10
C GLU A 286 15.22 38.95 3.99
N ASP A 287 15.84 39.40 2.90
CA ASP A 287 16.02 38.61 1.67
C ASP A 287 14.69 37.98 1.19
N ASP A 288 14.64 36.65 1.08
CA ASP A 288 13.46 35.86 0.70
C ASP A 288 12.73 35.25 1.91
N TYR A 289 12.90 35.82 3.10
CA TYR A 289 12.34 35.31 4.34
C TYR A 289 11.46 36.34 5.05
N LEU A 290 10.33 35.87 5.56
CA LEU A 290 9.52 36.60 6.51
C LEU A 290 10.02 36.24 7.92
N CYS A 291 10.56 37.23 8.62
CA CYS A 291 11.22 37.08 9.90
C CYS A 291 10.31 37.54 11.03
N ILE A 292 10.17 36.70 12.06
CA ILE A 292 9.42 36.99 13.27
C ILE A 292 10.40 36.94 14.42
N GLN A 293 10.71 38.10 14.99
CA GLN A 293 11.67 38.27 16.07
C GLN A 293 10.96 38.70 17.35
N ASN A 294 11.37 38.15 18.50
CA ASN A 294 10.91 38.59 19.82
C ASN A 294 12.05 38.66 20.84
N ASP A 295 11.86 39.46 21.89
CA ASP A 295 12.77 39.47 23.05
C ASP A 295 12.86 38.08 23.69
N LEU A 296 14.07 37.63 24.03
CA LEU A 296 14.29 36.33 24.67
C LEU A 296 14.00 36.43 26.17
N GLN A 297 12.80 36.03 26.58
CA GLN A 297 12.38 36.06 27.98
C GLN A 297 11.61 34.80 28.40
N LYS A 298 12.30 33.65 28.34
CA LYS A 298 11.71 32.32 28.59
C LYS A 298 10.97 32.25 29.93
N LYS A 299 9.78 31.64 29.93
CA LYS A 299 9.05 31.27 31.16
C LYS A 299 9.71 30.04 31.81
N ASP A 300 9.98 30.10 33.11
CA ASP A 300 10.62 29.01 33.88
C ASP A 300 9.75 27.74 34.02
N VAL A 301 8.46 27.81 33.69
CA VAL A 301 7.46 26.78 34.05
C VAL A 301 7.22 25.71 32.96
N LEU A 302 7.82 25.83 31.77
CA LEU A 302 7.64 24.85 30.69
C LEU A 302 8.75 23.79 30.71
N GLN A 303 8.71 22.90 31.70
CA GLN A 303 9.22 21.54 31.54
C GLN A 303 8.13 20.70 30.85
N ASP A 304 8.51 19.95 29.83
CA ASP A 304 7.70 19.08 28.96
C ASP A 304 6.98 19.71 27.75
N ARG A 305 7.35 19.16 26.58
CA ARG A 305 6.93 19.48 25.19
C ARG A 305 7.62 20.68 24.54
N LYS A 306 8.95 20.56 24.35
CA LYS A 306 9.65 21.33 23.32
C LYS A 306 9.01 21.07 21.95
N GLY A 307 8.46 22.10 21.32
CA GLY A 307 8.52 22.23 19.87
C GLY A 307 7.33 21.77 19.03
N VAL A 308 6.20 21.30 19.57
CA VAL A 308 5.06 20.86 18.72
C VAL A 308 4.59 21.97 17.76
N GLY A 309 4.48 23.22 18.24
CA GLY A 309 4.06 24.35 17.41
C GLY A 309 5.05 24.71 16.30
N LEU A 310 6.35 24.76 16.61
CA LEU A 310 7.39 25.05 15.63
C LEU A 310 7.59 23.88 14.65
N GLN A 311 7.54 22.64 15.14
CA GLN A 311 7.65 21.43 14.34
C GLN A 311 6.47 21.30 13.36
N ASN A 312 5.27 21.75 13.75
CA ASN A 312 4.13 21.83 12.85
C ASN A 312 4.39 22.78 11.68
N ILE A 313 4.99 23.95 11.93
CA ILE A 313 5.35 24.92 10.88
C ILE A 313 6.44 24.34 9.98
N VAL A 314 7.52 23.81 10.56
CA VAL A 314 8.63 23.18 9.82
C VAL A 314 8.11 22.06 8.92
N SER A 315 7.23 21.20 9.44
CA SER A 315 6.66 20.07 8.68
C SER A 315 5.80 20.56 7.52
N ARG A 316 5.02 21.64 7.68
CA ARG A 316 4.21 22.21 6.60
C ARG A 316 5.05 22.82 5.49
N TYR A 317 6.06 23.61 5.86
CA TYR A 317 6.96 24.19 4.86
C TYR A 317 7.75 23.12 4.11
N ALA A 318 8.14 22.03 4.78
CA ALA A 318 8.86 20.91 4.14
C ALA A 318 8.05 20.17 3.05
N ILE A 319 6.71 20.22 3.09
CA ILE A 319 5.86 19.65 2.03
C ILE A 319 5.82 20.57 0.81
N MET A 320 5.94 21.89 1.03
CA MET A 320 5.77 22.90 -0.01
C MET A 320 7.09 23.31 -0.67
N THR A 321 8.20 23.35 0.07
CA THR A 321 9.48 23.84 -0.43
C THR A 321 10.67 23.10 0.17
N ARG A 322 11.77 23.06 -0.59
CA ARG A 322 13.08 22.60 -0.11
C ARG A 322 13.77 23.62 0.81
N ARG A 323 13.32 24.87 0.82
CA ARG A 323 13.87 25.92 1.71
C ARG A 323 13.40 25.66 3.13
N HIS A 324 14.34 25.62 4.07
CA HIS A 324 14.03 25.32 5.46
C HIS A 324 13.57 26.56 6.22
N VAL A 325 12.69 26.35 7.20
CA VAL A 325 12.42 27.31 8.26
C VAL A 325 13.66 27.40 9.15
N LEU A 326 14.18 28.60 9.33
CA LEU A 326 15.40 28.84 10.11
C LEU A 326 15.02 29.38 11.49
N VAL A 327 15.80 29.01 12.50
CA VAL A 327 15.63 29.47 13.88
C VAL A 327 16.97 30.00 14.36
N GLU A 328 16.98 31.27 14.72
CA GLU A 328 18.15 31.98 15.23
C GLU A 328 17.86 32.45 16.65
N GLU A 329 18.71 32.07 17.60
CA GLU A 329 18.62 32.48 19.00
C GLU A 329 19.94 33.14 19.39
N ASN A 330 19.87 34.35 19.95
CA ASN A 330 21.00 35.02 20.59
C ASN A 330 20.62 35.40 22.03
N GLU A 331 21.55 35.97 22.79
CA GLU A 331 21.34 36.29 24.22
C GLU A 331 20.14 37.21 24.50
N LYS A 332 19.67 37.97 23.51
CA LYS A 332 18.62 38.99 23.68
C LYS A 332 17.35 38.72 22.89
N THR A 333 17.42 37.96 21.79
CA THR A 333 16.31 37.79 20.84
C THR A 333 16.21 36.36 20.33
N PHE A 334 14.98 35.95 20.05
CA PHE A 334 14.63 34.72 19.34
C PHE A 334 13.99 35.09 18.01
N THR A 335 14.48 34.54 16.90
CA THR A 335 14.00 34.84 15.55
C THR A 335 13.67 33.56 14.80
N VAL A 336 12.48 33.50 14.22
CA VAL A 336 12.08 32.43 13.28
C VAL A 336 11.92 33.04 11.90
N LYS A 337 12.60 32.45 10.90
CA LYS A 337 12.55 32.90 9.51
C LYS A 337 11.81 31.85 8.67
N ILE A 338 10.68 32.24 8.08
CA ILE A 338 9.91 31.38 7.16
C ILE A 338 10.13 31.82 5.72
N PRO A 339 10.37 30.88 4.77
CA PRO A 339 10.58 31.24 3.36
C PRO A 339 9.35 31.92 2.74
N ILE A 340 9.54 33.04 2.06
CA ILE A 340 8.54 33.67 1.19
C ILE A 340 8.54 32.93 -0.15
N LEU A 341 7.37 32.49 -0.57
CA LEU A 341 7.14 31.71 -1.79
C LEU A 341 6.62 32.64 -2.90
N THR A 342 6.94 32.37 -4.16
CA THR A 342 6.36 33.05 -5.32
C THR A 342 5.38 32.10 -6.01
N LYS A 343 4.25 32.62 -6.52
CA LYS A 343 3.17 31.80 -7.08
C LYS A 343 3.66 30.88 -8.22
N GLN A 344 3.15 29.65 -8.18
CA GLN A 344 3.64 28.42 -8.83
C GLN A 344 4.99 27.92 -8.29
N ILE A 345 4.91 27.17 -7.20
CA ILE A 345 5.79 26.00 -7.09
C ILE A 345 5.30 25.01 -8.13
N THR A 346 5.73 25.23 -9.37
CA THR A 346 5.83 24.15 -10.34
C THR A 346 6.83 23.19 -9.70
N ILE A 347 6.29 22.08 -9.17
CA ILE A 347 6.99 20.80 -8.98
C ILE A 347 7.70 20.62 -7.63
N MET A 348 6.96 20.18 -6.62
CA MET A 348 7.42 19.06 -5.76
C MET A 348 6.57 17.81 -5.95
N GLU A 349 5.36 17.95 -6.52
CA GLU A 349 4.58 16.82 -7.02
C GLU A 349 5.35 16.04 -8.09
N THR A 350 6.09 16.67 -9.02
CA THR A 350 6.80 15.91 -10.05
C THR A 350 8.13 15.32 -9.58
N GLN A 351 8.84 15.86 -8.58
CA GLN A 351 10.06 15.19 -8.09
C GLN A 351 9.76 14.08 -7.07
N VAL A 352 8.80 14.27 -6.16
CA VAL A 352 8.37 13.21 -5.25
C VAL A 352 7.56 12.16 -6.02
N ASN A 353 6.68 12.53 -6.98
CA ASN A 353 6.11 11.54 -7.89
C ASN A 353 7.17 10.96 -8.82
N GLU A 354 8.14 11.67 -9.39
CA GLU A 354 9.11 11.04 -10.29
C GLU A 354 10.00 10.08 -9.52
N GLU A 355 10.51 10.43 -8.35
CA GLU A 355 11.34 9.51 -7.58
C GLU A 355 10.52 8.32 -7.09
N GLN A 356 9.29 8.52 -6.59
CA GLN A 356 8.40 7.42 -6.21
C GLN A 356 7.88 6.61 -7.41
N THR A 357 7.64 7.24 -8.56
CA THR A 357 7.20 6.60 -9.81
C THR A 357 8.36 5.86 -10.44
N MET A 358 9.58 6.39 -10.39
CA MET A 358 10.80 5.72 -10.85
C MET A 358 11.15 4.57 -9.92
N TYR A 359 11.01 4.75 -8.60
CA TYR A 359 11.14 3.66 -7.63
C TYR A 359 10.06 2.59 -7.84
N TYR A 360 8.81 2.98 -8.06
CA TYR A 360 7.71 2.05 -8.36
C TYR A 360 7.91 1.33 -9.70
N LYS A 361 8.33 2.04 -10.75
CA LYS A 361 8.70 1.48 -12.06
C LYS A 361 9.87 0.51 -11.90
N ALA A 362 10.90 0.88 -11.13
CA ALA A 362 12.04 0.03 -10.83
C ALA A 362 11.62 -1.21 -10.02
N GLN A 363 10.76 -1.06 -9.02
CA GLN A 363 10.23 -2.15 -8.22
C GLN A 363 9.40 -3.11 -9.06
N LYS A 364 8.52 -2.59 -9.92
CA LYS A 364 7.73 -3.38 -10.88
C LYS A 364 8.65 -4.11 -11.86
N ARG A 365 9.69 -3.44 -12.36
CA ARG A 365 10.69 -4.07 -13.23
C ARG A 365 11.45 -5.18 -12.51
N VAL A 366 11.83 -4.98 -11.25
CA VAL A 366 12.44 -6.01 -10.41
C VAL A 366 11.48 -7.18 -10.16
N GLU A 367 10.19 -6.92 -9.96
CA GLU A 367 9.15 -7.95 -9.80
C GLU A 367 8.96 -8.77 -11.08
N GLU A 368 8.93 -8.12 -12.24
CA GLU A 368 8.88 -8.77 -13.56
C GLU A 368 10.13 -9.61 -13.84
N ILE A 369 11.33 -9.10 -13.50
CA ILE A 369 12.59 -9.85 -13.58
C ILE A 369 12.56 -11.07 -12.66
N LYS A 370 12.15 -10.91 -11.40
CA LYS A 370 11.99 -12.03 -10.46
C LYS A 370 10.97 -13.05 -10.97
N GLY A 371 9.87 -12.60 -11.55
CA GLY A 371 8.86 -13.44 -12.19
C GLY A 371 9.43 -14.24 -13.36
N PHE A 372 10.26 -13.62 -14.21
CA PHE A 372 10.94 -14.30 -15.30
C PHE A 372 11.88 -15.40 -14.79
N TYR A 373 12.78 -15.07 -13.85
CA TYR A 373 13.70 -16.07 -13.29
C TYR A 373 12.97 -17.17 -12.52
N GLY A 374 11.85 -16.86 -11.85
CA GLY A 374 11.00 -17.87 -11.23
C GLY A 374 10.37 -18.82 -12.24
N ASN A 375 9.86 -18.30 -13.36
CA ASN A 375 9.32 -19.12 -14.44
C ASN A 375 10.40 -19.93 -15.16
N LEU A 376 11.57 -19.34 -15.39
CA LEU A 376 12.72 -20.02 -16.00
C LEU A 376 13.22 -21.17 -15.10
N ALA A 377 13.36 -20.93 -13.81
CA ALA A 377 13.77 -21.97 -12.86
C ALA A 377 12.72 -23.10 -12.79
N SER A 378 11.42 -22.76 -12.76
CA SER A 378 10.34 -23.74 -12.79
C SER A 378 10.37 -24.56 -14.09
N TYR A 379 10.61 -23.93 -15.23
CA TYR A 379 10.77 -24.59 -16.52
C TYR A 379 11.96 -25.57 -16.49
N ILE A 380 13.13 -25.15 -16.03
CA ILE A 380 14.33 -26.01 -15.97
C ILE A 380 14.09 -27.23 -15.07
N ILE A 381 13.57 -27.00 -13.85
CA ILE A 381 13.34 -28.09 -12.87
C ILE A 381 12.32 -29.08 -13.43
N PHE A 382 11.20 -28.57 -13.94
CA PHE A 382 10.12 -29.41 -14.41
C PHE A 382 10.49 -30.17 -15.69
N MET A 383 11.16 -29.50 -16.63
CA MET A 383 11.65 -30.14 -17.85
C MET A 383 12.75 -31.15 -17.57
N GLY A 384 13.63 -30.90 -16.59
CA GLY A 384 14.60 -31.89 -16.11
C GLY A 384 13.92 -33.14 -15.57
N GLY A 385 12.84 -32.97 -14.80
CA GLY A 385 12.02 -34.08 -14.31
C GLY A 385 11.33 -34.87 -15.43
N LEU A 386 10.72 -34.18 -16.40
CA LEU A 386 10.11 -34.83 -17.57
C LEU A 386 11.14 -35.54 -18.45
N MET A 387 12.32 -34.95 -18.64
CA MET A 387 13.42 -35.57 -19.38
C MET A 387 13.88 -36.85 -18.70
N ALA A 388 14.11 -36.81 -17.37
CA ALA A 388 14.48 -38.01 -16.62
C ALA A 388 13.38 -39.09 -16.70
N LEU A 389 12.12 -38.70 -16.54
CA LEU A 389 10.97 -39.61 -16.65
C LEU A 389 10.92 -40.25 -18.04
N ASN A 390 11.06 -39.45 -19.09
CA ASN A 390 11.04 -39.94 -20.46
C ASN A 390 12.19 -40.91 -20.75
N LEU A 391 13.40 -40.62 -20.28
CA LEU A 391 14.55 -41.50 -20.45
C LEU A 391 14.37 -42.84 -19.71
N ILE A 392 13.61 -42.86 -18.61
CA ILE A 392 13.31 -44.08 -17.86
C ILE A 392 12.18 -44.89 -18.53
N THR A 393 11.14 -44.22 -19.04
CA THR A 393 9.93 -44.91 -19.54
C THR A 393 9.95 -45.20 -21.04
N SER A 394 10.60 -44.38 -21.84
CA SER A 394 10.60 -44.47 -23.30
C SER A 394 11.89 -43.86 -23.87
N PRO A 395 13.06 -44.50 -23.63
CA PRO A 395 14.36 -43.95 -24.03
C PRO A 395 14.51 -43.78 -25.55
N GLU A 396 13.75 -44.53 -26.36
CA GLU A 396 13.82 -44.46 -27.82
C GLU A 396 13.00 -43.31 -28.43
N TYR A 397 12.13 -42.65 -27.66
CA TYR A 397 11.32 -41.53 -28.15
C TYR A 397 11.23 -40.39 -27.13
N PHE A 398 11.83 -39.25 -27.50
CA PHE A 398 11.94 -38.06 -26.64
C PHE A 398 10.65 -37.21 -26.62
N TRP A 399 9.54 -37.78 -26.15
CA TRP A 399 8.27 -37.07 -26.02
C TRP A 399 8.33 -35.82 -25.12
N PHE A 400 9.30 -35.72 -24.19
CA PHE A 400 9.46 -34.55 -23.32
C PHE A 400 9.73 -33.25 -24.11
N LEU A 401 10.25 -33.36 -25.35
CA LEU A 401 10.54 -32.21 -26.21
C LEU A 401 9.26 -31.43 -26.60
N TRP A 402 8.12 -32.10 -26.73
CA TRP A 402 6.86 -31.43 -27.11
C TRP A 402 6.37 -30.45 -26.03
N PRO A 403 6.25 -30.85 -24.75
CA PRO A 403 6.07 -29.90 -23.64
C PRO A 403 7.20 -28.87 -23.53
N ALA A 404 8.46 -29.27 -23.78
CA ALA A 404 9.62 -28.39 -23.68
C ALA A 404 9.51 -27.20 -24.62
N ILE A 405 9.15 -27.45 -25.89
CA ILE A 405 8.99 -26.42 -26.92
C ILE A 405 7.79 -25.55 -26.59
N GLY A 406 6.63 -26.15 -26.27
CA GLY A 406 5.40 -25.42 -25.99
C GLY A 406 5.54 -24.45 -24.81
N TRP A 407 6.09 -24.92 -23.68
CA TRP A 407 6.30 -24.07 -22.51
C TRP A 407 7.53 -23.15 -22.67
N GLY A 408 8.57 -23.63 -23.34
CA GLY A 408 9.79 -22.88 -23.61
C GLY A 408 9.52 -21.61 -24.42
N LEU A 409 8.61 -21.67 -25.39
CA LEU A 409 8.13 -20.49 -26.11
C LEU A 409 7.52 -19.44 -25.16
N GLY A 410 6.69 -19.87 -24.20
CA GLY A 410 6.12 -18.97 -23.19
C GLY A 410 7.17 -18.29 -22.31
N VAL A 411 8.20 -19.03 -21.88
CA VAL A 411 9.34 -18.47 -21.13
C VAL A 411 10.14 -17.50 -22.00
N ALA A 412 10.37 -17.84 -23.27
CA ALA A 412 11.06 -16.97 -24.22
C ALA A 412 10.29 -15.65 -24.45
N PHE A 413 8.98 -15.70 -24.67
CA PHE A 413 8.14 -14.51 -24.80
C PHE A 413 8.14 -13.64 -23.53
N HIS A 414 8.09 -14.26 -22.35
CA HIS A 414 8.21 -13.55 -21.09
C HIS A 414 9.58 -12.86 -20.97
N GLY A 415 10.66 -13.55 -21.32
CA GLY A 415 12.01 -12.98 -21.33
C GLY A 415 12.14 -11.81 -22.30
N MET A 416 11.63 -11.95 -23.54
CA MET A 416 11.62 -10.88 -24.53
C MET A 416 10.88 -9.63 -24.04
N LYS A 417 9.77 -9.81 -23.31
CA LYS A 417 9.04 -8.69 -22.69
C LYS A 417 9.83 -8.03 -21.57
N VAL A 418 10.37 -8.82 -20.62
CA VAL A 418 11.06 -8.30 -19.42
C VAL A 418 12.38 -7.61 -19.77
N PHE A 419 13.14 -8.15 -20.73
CA PHE A 419 14.41 -7.58 -21.18
C PHE A 419 14.28 -6.67 -22.40
N ASN A 420 13.04 -6.37 -22.81
CA ASN A 420 12.72 -5.40 -23.84
C ASN A 420 13.37 -5.68 -25.21
N TYR A 421 13.34 -6.94 -25.61
CA TYR A 421 13.93 -7.45 -26.85
C TYR A 421 12.86 -7.73 -27.93
N MET A 422 11.64 -7.22 -27.78
CA MET A 422 10.57 -7.38 -28.79
C MET A 422 10.92 -6.58 -30.05
N PRO A 423 11.06 -7.21 -31.24
CA PRO A 423 11.52 -6.53 -32.45
C PRO A 423 10.53 -5.47 -33.00
N PHE A 424 9.26 -5.49 -32.55
CA PHE A 424 8.17 -4.72 -33.14
C PHE A 424 7.40 -3.83 -32.15
N LEU A 425 7.69 -3.93 -30.85
CA LEU A 425 7.00 -3.22 -29.76
C LEU A 425 8.05 -2.75 -28.72
N GLY A 426 8.90 -1.80 -29.11
CA GLY A 426 9.89 -1.20 -28.21
C GLY A 426 9.27 -0.18 -27.23
N ASN A 427 10.05 0.25 -26.25
CA ASN A 427 9.68 1.30 -25.27
C ASN A 427 9.06 2.55 -25.93
N ASP A 428 9.55 2.93 -27.11
CA ASP A 428 9.07 4.11 -27.85
C ASP A 428 7.59 4.00 -28.24
N TRP A 429 7.10 2.78 -28.54
CA TRP A 429 5.70 2.56 -28.85
C TRP A 429 4.82 2.62 -27.58
N GLU A 430 5.26 2.00 -26.48
CA GLU A 430 4.53 2.06 -25.20
C GLU A 430 4.47 3.51 -24.68
N GLU A 431 5.57 4.25 -24.71
CA GLU A 431 5.60 5.66 -24.30
C GLU A 431 4.69 6.53 -25.16
N LYS A 432 4.68 6.30 -26.48
CA LYS A 432 3.80 7.01 -27.41
C LYS A 432 2.33 6.72 -27.13
N LYS A 433 1.98 5.47 -26.79
CA LYS A 433 0.60 5.08 -26.49
C LYS A 433 0.13 5.59 -25.12
N ILE A 434 1.02 5.60 -24.11
CA ILE A 434 0.72 6.19 -22.80
C ILE A 434 0.46 7.69 -22.91
N ARG A 435 1.27 8.44 -23.69
CA ARG A 435 1.00 9.87 -23.97
C ARG A 435 -0.37 10.06 -24.62
N GLU A 436 -0.67 9.28 -25.65
CA GLU A 436 -1.96 9.38 -26.36
C GLU A 436 -3.17 9.15 -25.44
N ILE A 437 -3.07 8.20 -24.49
CA ILE A 437 -4.14 7.92 -23.50
C ILE A 437 -4.25 9.07 -22.49
N MET A 438 -3.12 9.58 -21.99
CA MET A 438 -3.13 10.70 -21.04
C MET A 438 -3.69 11.99 -21.66
N ASP A 439 -3.38 12.26 -22.94
CA ASP A 439 -3.91 13.41 -23.66
C ASP A 439 -5.43 13.28 -23.90
N LYS A 440 -5.92 12.06 -24.17
CA LYS A 440 -7.36 11.77 -24.26
C LYS A 440 -8.09 11.94 -22.93
N GLU A 441 -7.52 11.45 -21.82
CA GLU A 441 -8.12 11.62 -20.49
C GLU A 441 -8.09 13.08 -20.00
N LYS A 442 -7.06 13.84 -20.36
CA LYS A 442 -7.03 15.29 -20.10
C LYS A 442 -8.15 15.99 -20.85
N ASN A 443 -8.34 15.72 -22.15
CA ASN A 443 -9.40 16.36 -22.92
C ASN A 443 -10.81 15.99 -22.42
N ASN A 444 -11.04 14.76 -21.96
CA ASN A 444 -12.34 14.34 -21.38
C ASN A 444 -12.67 14.95 -20.02
N LYS A 445 -11.75 15.66 -19.36
CA LYS A 445 -12.02 16.37 -18.09
C LYS A 445 -12.41 17.84 -18.28
N TRP A 446 -12.31 18.36 -19.51
CA TRP A 446 -12.60 19.77 -19.85
C TRP A 446 -13.79 19.93 -20.80
N GLU A 447 -14.48 18.84 -21.15
CA GLU A 447 -15.84 18.82 -21.69
C GLU A 447 -16.82 18.42 -20.58
#